data_AF-A0A6G3T0R2-F1
#
_entry.id   AF-A0A6G3T0R2-F1
#
_cell.length_a   1.000
_cell.length_b   1.000
_cell.length_c   1.000
_cell.angle_alpha   90.00
_cell.angle_beta   90.00
_cell.angle_gamma   90.00
#
_symmetry.space_group_name_H-M   'P 1'
#
loop_
_entity.id
_entity.type
_entity.pdbx_description
1 polymer ?
#
loop_
_entity_poly.entity_id
_entity_poly.type
_entity_poly.pdbx_seq_one_letter_code
_entity_poly.pdbx_strand_id
1 'polypeptide(L)' 'KAAGPAPVAPPAGDHDTLLRRLRELGELHRAGVLTDEEFSTAKQAVLRSM' A
#
# COMPACT_ATOMS: atom_id res chain seq x y z
N LYS A 1 23.06 26.13 8.94
CA LYS A 1 22.10 25.34 8.12
C LYS A 1 22.86 24.21 7.46
N ALA A 2 22.77 23.00 8.01
CA ALA A 2 23.20 21.79 7.34
C ALA A 2 22.14 20.73 7.66
N ALA A 3 21.24 20.49 6.71
CA ALA A 3 20.35 19.35 6.76
C ALA A 3 21.22 18.13 6.47
N GLY A 4 21.54 17.36 7.53
CA GLY A 4 22.18 16.07 7.38
C GLY A 4 21.30 15.13 6.55
N PRO A 5 21.89 14.17 5.82
CA PRO A 5 21.14 13.29 4.93
C PRO A 5 20.13 12.50 5.75
N ALA A 6 18.86 12.52 5.32
CA ALA A 6 17.81 11.72 5.93
C ALA A 6 18.25 10.24 5.96
N PRO A 7 18.03 9.52 7.07
CA PRO A 7 18.37 8.11 7.14
C PRO A 7 17.55 7.38 6.08
N VAL A 8 18.22 6.81 5.09
CA VAL A 8 17.63 5.81 4.22
C VAL A 8 17.29 4.62 5.11
N ALA A 9 16.01 4.45 5.41
CA ALA A 9 15.52 3.32 6.19
C ALA A 9 15.92 2.00 5.50
N PRO A 10 16.18 0.92 6.26
CA PRO A 10 16.45 -0.42 5.71
C PRO A 10 15.27 -0.88 4.81
N PRO A 11 15.35 -2.03 4.11
CA PRO A 11 14.23 -2.58 3.36
C PRO A 11 13.10 -3.05 4.30
N ALA A 12 12.42 -2.09 4.94
CA ALA A 12 11.03 -2.16 5.33
C ALA A 12 10.12 -2.02 4.09
N GLY A 13 10.72 -1.95 2.89
CA GLY A 13 10.07 -1.65 1.62
C GLY A 13 8.95 -2.63 1.30
N ASP A 14 9.08 -3.90 1.63
CA ASP A 14 8.05 -4.90 1.35
C ASP A 14 6.77 -4.65 2.17
N HIS A 15 6.87 -4.58 3.50
CA HIS A 15 5.70 -4.38 4.36
C HIS A 15 5.12 -2.97 4.24
N ASP A 16 5.96 -1.95 4.11
CA ASP A 16 5.49 -0.57 3.92
C ASP A 16 4.84 -0.39 2.54
N THR A 17 5.36 -1.04 1.49
CA THR A 17 4.73 -1.09 0.17
C THR A 17 3.40 -1.83 0.23
N LEU A 18 3.30 -2.92 0.98
CA LEU A 18 2.04 -3.63 1.21
C LEU A 18 1.00 -2.72 1.87
N LEU A 19 1.37 -2.07 2.97
CA LEU A 19 0.48 -1.16 3.70
C LEU A 19 0.05 0.02 2.82
N ARG A 20 0.98 0.58 2.02
CA ARG A 20 0.67 1.63 1.06
C ARG A 20 -0.32 1.15 -0.01
N ARG A 21 -0.10 -0.03 -0.61
CA ARG A 21 -1.00 -0.62 -1.61
C ARG A 21 -2.38 -0.91 -1.04
N LEU A 22 -2.46 -1.48 0.16
CA LEU A 22 -3.73 -1.74 0.85
C LEU A 22 -4.51 -0.45 1.14
N ARG A 23 -3.80 0.62 1.52
CA ARG A 23 -4.41 1.94 1.74
C ARG A 23 -4.97 2.51 0.45
N GLU A 24 -4.22 2.46 -0.63
CA GLU A 24 -4.66 2.94 -1.94
C GLU A 24 -5.90 2.18 -2.44
N LEU A 25 -5.91 0.85 -2.28
CA LEU A 25 -7.07 0.01 -2.58
C LEU A 25 -8.31 0.40 -1.76
N GLY A 26 -8.12 0.69 -0.47
CA GLY A 26 -9.19 1.10 0.44
C GLY A 26 -9.81 2.45 0.09
N GLU A 27 -8.99 3.40 -0.37
CA GLU A 27 -9.47 4.70 -0.85
C GLU A 27 -10.30 4.55 -2.13
N LEU A 28 -9.88 3.70 -3.08
CA LEU A 28 -10.66 3.42 -4.30
C LEU A 28 -12.03 2.79 -4.00
N HIS A 29 -12.08 1.86 -3.04
CA HIS A 29 -13.36 1.27 -2.59
C HIS A 29 -14.25 2.32 -1.91
N ARG A 30 -13.69 3.15 -1.01
CA ARG A 30 -14.45 4.23 -0.35
C ARG A 30 -14.96 5.29 -1.32
N ALA A 31 -14.21 5.54 -2.40
CA ALA A 31 -14.62 6.41 -3.49
C ALA A 31 -15.71 5.79 -4.40
N GLY A 32 -16.07 4.52 -4.19
CA GLY A 32 -17.06 3.80 -4.99
C GLY A 32 -16.55 3.40 -6.38
N VAL A 33 -15.23 3.44 -6.61
CA VAL A 33 -14.59 3.03 -7.87
C VAL A 33 -14.53 1.51 -7.99
N LEU A 34 -14.33 0.84 -6.85
CA LEU A 34 -14.35 -0.62 -6.75
C LEU A 34 -15.59 -1.05 -5.97
N THR A 35 -16.24 -2.10 -6.43
CA THR A 35 -17.23 -2.84 -5.64
C THR A 35 -16.55 -3.65 -4.54
N ASP A 36 -17.33 -4.12 -3.55
CA ASP A 36 -16.80 -4.92 -2.44
C ASP A 36 -16.15 -6.23 -2.95
N GLU A 37 -16.71 -6.86 -3.99
CA GLU A 37 -16.14 -8.05 -4.65
C GLU A 37 -14.80 -7.76 -5.32
N GLU A 38 -14.70 -6.64 -6.06
CA GLU A 38 -13.45 -6.23 -6.71
C GLU A 38 -12.38 -5.85 -5.68
N PHE A 39 -12.76 -5.16 -4.61
CA PHE A 39 -11.88 -4.83 -3.50
C PHE A 39 -11.33 -6.08 -2.81
N SER A 40 -12.20 -7.06 -2.50
CA SER A 40 -11.79 -8.32 -1.89
C SER A 40 -10.80 -9.09 -2.78
N THR A 41 -11.07 -9.18 -4.08
CA THR A 41 -10.21 -9.87 -5.05
C THR A 41 -8.84 -9.19 -5.16
N ALA A 42 -8.81 -7.87 -5.28
CA ALA A 42 -7.56 -7.14 -5.41
C ALA A 42 -6.76 -7.13 -4.09
N LYS A 43 -7.42 -7.05 -2.93
CA LYS A 43 -6.76 -7.18 -1.62
C LYS A 43 -6.05 -8.53 -1.48
N GLN A 44 -6.70 -9.62 -1.90
CA GLN A 44 -6.07 -10.94 -1.88
C GLN A 44 -4.91 -11.05 -2.87
N ALA A 45 -5.02 -10.44 -4.05
CA ALA A 45 -3.92 -10.41 -5.02
C ALA A 45 -2.68 -9.67 -4.45
N VAL A 46 -2.89 -8.54 -3.77
CA VAL A 46 -1.80 -7.80 -3.10
C VAL A 46 -1.17 -8.63 -1.99
N LEU A 47 -1.96 -9.32 -1.17
CA LEU A 47 -1.46 -10.19 -0.10
C LEU A 47 -0.69 -11.42 -0.61
N ARG A 48 -1.05 -11.94 -1.78
CA ARG A 48 -0.37 -13.09 -2.43
C ARG A 48 0.84 -12.70 -3.27
N SER A 49 1.02 -11.42 -3.58
CA SER A 49 2.09 -10.93 -4.46
C SER A 49 3.43 -10.71 -3.73
N MET A 50 3.55 -11.16 -2.48
CA MET A 50 4.74 -11.04 -1.63
C MET A 50 5.33 -12.40 -1.29
#